data_AF-A0A5B6WP38-F1
#
_entry.id   AF-A0A5B6WP38-F1
#
_cell.length_a   1.000
_cell.length_b   1.000
_cell.length_c   1.000
_cell.angle_alpha   90.00
_cell.angle_beta   90.00
_cell.angle_gamma   90.00
#
_symmetry.space_group_name_H-M   'P 1'
#
loop_
_entity.id
_entity.type
_entity.pdbx_description
1 polymer ?
#
loop_
_entity_poly.entity_id
_entity_poly.type
_entity_poly.pdbx_seq_one_letter_code
_entity_poly.pdbx_strand_id
1 'polypeptide(L)'
;MNEWFTKYIRTNTAIQQPPPPAPQPCTEPDRIRKAPVDIIRKYRTEEFRATVDDDRGKAEFWLENTIRVLNDLSCIPEECLKCVVSLLKDTTYHWWNTISSVTPKESITWEFFQTEFRKKYISQRFLD
;
A
#
# COMPACT_ATOMS: atom_id res chain seq x y z
N MET A 1 26.88 57.62 -15.34
CA MET A 1 26.44 56.23 -15.12
C MET A 1 27.46 55.35 -15.80
N ASN A 2 28.18 54.54 -15.04
CA ASN A 2 29.64 54.52 -15.13
C ASN A 2 30.13 53.22 -15.78
N GLU A 3 31.08 53.32 -16.72
CA GLU A 3 31.63 52.22 -17.54
C GLU A 3 32.27 51.06 -16.75
N TRP A 4 32.46 51.23 -15.43
CA TRP A 4 32.92 50.15 -14.55
C TRP A 4 31.85 49.06 -14.34
N PHE A 5 30.56 49.40 -14.43
CA PHE A 5 29.46 48.46 -14.23
C PHE A 5 29.40 47.42 -15.35
N THR A 6 29.64 47.85 -16.60
CA THR A 6 29.57 46.98 -17.78
C THR A 6 30.70 45.94 -17.81
N LYS A 7 31.89 46.31 -17.30
CA LYS A 7 33.04 45.39 -17.24
C LYS A 7 32.85 44.28 -16.21
N TYR A 8 32.18 44.57 -15.09
CA TYR A 8 31.88 43.57 -14.05
C TYR A 8 30.94 42.46 -14.52
N ILE A 9 29.95 42.78 -15.35
CA ILE A 9 28.97 41.80 -15.88
C ILE A 9 29.61 40.90 -16.95
N ARG A 10 30.46 41.46 -17.82
CA ARG A 10 31.08 40.69 -18.93
C ARG A 10 32.10 39.66 -18.45
N THR A 11 32.78 39.90 -17.33
CA THR A 11 33.82 38.98 -16.83
C THR A 11 33.26 37.88 -15.92
N ASN A 12 32.03 38.00 -15.42
CA ASN A 12 31.38 37.01 -14.55
C ASN A 12 30.48 35.99 -15.27
N THR A 13 30.36 36.04 -16.60
CA THR A 13 29.62 35.03 -17.39
C THR A 13 30.38 33.70 -17.55
N ALA A 14 31.53 33.54 -16.89
CA ALA A 14 32.27 32.28 -16.79
C ALA A 14 32.05 31.55 -15.45
N ILE A 15 31.03 31.92 -14.67
CA ILE A 15 30.57 31.10 -13.55
C ILE A 15 29.62 30.05 -14.10
N GLN A 16 30.17 28.85 -14.17
CA GLN A 16 29.51 27.55 -14.34
C GLN A 16 27.99 27.63 -14.14
N GLN A 17 27.26 27.42 -15.23
CA GLN A 17 25.87 27.00 -15.13
C GLN A 17 25.87 25.77 -14.20
N PRO A 18 25.12 25.75 -13.07
CA PRO A 18 24.97 24.52 -12.33
C PRO A 18 24.48 23.46 -13.31
N PRO A 19 24.99 22.21 -13.24
CA PRO A 19 24.51 21.16 -14.13
C PRO A 19 22.99 21.11 -14.05
N PRO A 20 22.29 20.88 -15.17
CA PRO A 20 20.83 20.76 -15.15
C PRO A 20 20.47 19.78 -14.03
N PRO A 21 19.49 20.09 -13.17
CA PRO A 21 19.07 19.14 -12.16
C PRO A 21 18.70 17.85 -12.89
N ALA A 22 19.40 16.76 -12.55
CA ALA A 22 19.00 15.42 -12.99
C ALA A 22 17.49 15.28 -12.71
N PRO A 23 16.73 14.55 -13.55
CA PRO A 23 15.31 14.32 -13.31
C PRO A 23 15.14 13.80 -11.90
N GLN A 24 14.72 14.70 -11.00
CA GLN A 24 14.37 14.37 -9.64
C GLN A 24 13.19 13.41 -9.80
N PRO A 25 13.21 12.20 -9.23
CA PRO A 25 11.98 11.42 -9.09
C PRO A 25 10.98 12.36 -8.45
N CYS A 26 9.86 12.60 -9.14
CA CYS A 26 8.78 13.48 -8.71
C CYS A 26 8.53 13.26 -7.23
N THR A 27 9.10 14.12 -6.39
CA THR A 27 8.70 14.20 -5.02
C THR A 27 7.44 15.04 -5.11
N GLU A 28 6.29 14.37 -5.20
CA GLU A 28 5.02 14.96 -4.83
C GLU A 28 4.83 14.72 -3.33
N PRO A 29 5.37 15.56 -2.44
CA PRO A 29 4.83 15.62 -1.11
C PRO A 29 3.54 16.44 -1.21
N ASP A 30 2.50 15.99 -0.54
CA ASP A 30 1.28 16.78 -0.33
C ASP A 30 0.22 16.66 -1.43
N ARG A 31 -0.45 15.52 -1.47
CA ARG A 31 -1.92 15.48 -1.62
C ARG A 31 -2.44 14.20 -0.97
N ILE A 32 -3.03 14.39 0.22
CA ILE A 32 -3.83 13.42 0.96
C ILE A 32 -3.01 12.39 1.75
N ARG A 33 -2.28 12.88 2.76
CA ARG A 33 -1.92 12.08 3.94
C ARG A 33 -3.17 11.88 4.82
N LYS A 34 -4.25 11.33 4.27
CA LYS A 34 -5.30 10.74 5.11
C LYS A 34 -4.71 9.46 5.70
N ALA A 35 -5.04 9.15 6.95
CA ALA A 35 -4.67 7.85 7.51
C ALA A 35 -5.13 6.76 6.53
N PRO A 36 -4.34 5.71 6.27
CA PRO A 36 -4.74 4.61 5.39
C PRO A 36 -6.15 4.11 5.70
N VAL A 37 -6.51 4.13 6.99
CA VAL A 37 -7.85 3.82 7.53
C VAL A 37 -8.96 4.75 7.02
N ASP A 38 -8.75 6.07 6.97
CA ASP A 38 -9.75 7.04 6.46
C ASP A 38 -9.94 6.94 4.95
N ILE A 39 -8.89 6.52 4.26
CA ILE A 39 -8.91 6.24 2.83
C ILE A 39 -9.73 4.97 2.61
N ILE A 40 -9.41 3.85 3.28
CA ILE A 40 -10.15 2.59 3.20
C ILE A 40 -11.65 2.75 3.53
N ARG A 41 -11.96 3.55 4.56
CA ARG A 41 -13.35 3.90 4.91
C ARG A 41 -14.07 4.70 3.81
N LYS A 42 -13.35 5.53 3.05
CA LYS A 42 -13.87 6.27 1.89
C LYS A 42 -14.08 5.36 0.67
N TYR A 43 -13.25 4.34 0.47
CA TYR A 43 -13.35 3.39 -0.64
C TYR A 43 -14.27 2.19 -0.36
N ARG A 44 -14.95 2.18 0.79
CA ARG A 44 -15.96 1.17 1.14
C ARG A 44 -15.41 -0.25 1.10
N THR A 45 -14.16 -0.46 1.53
CA THR A 45 -13.70 -1.82 1.82
C THR A 45 -14.46 -2.28 3.07
N GLU A 46 -15.46 -3.12 2.87
CA GLU A 46 -16.23 -3.70 3.98
C GLU A 46 -15.33 -4.57 4.85
N GLU A 47 -15.62 -4.62 6.16
CA GLU A 47 -14.92 -5.51 7.08
C GLU A 47 -15.20 -6.97 6.71
N PHE A 48 -14.22 -7.86 6.86
CA PHE A 48 -14.44 -9.29 6.59
C PHE A 48 -14.63 -10.07 7.89
N ARG A 49 -15.80 -10.69 8.00
CA ARG A 49 -16.15 -11.68 9.03
C ARG A 49 -16.47 -12.97 8.32
N ALA A 50 -15.82 -14.07 8.70
CA ALA A 50 -16.27 -15.37 8.27
C ALA A 50 -17.45 -15.82 9.15
N THR A 51 -18.64 -15.86 8.57
CA THR A 51 -19.82 -16.52 9.16
C THR A 51 -19.89 -17.99 8.73
N VAL A 52 -20.75 -18.77 9.38
CA VAL A 52 -20.99 -20.20 9.05
C VAL A 52 -21.53 -20.38 7.63
N ASP A 53 -22.13 -19.32 7.05
CA ASP A 53 -22.72 -19.26 5.71
C ASP A 53 -21.91 -18.38 4.74
N ASP A 54 -20.69 -17.96 5.12
CA ASP A 54 -19.85 -17.23 4.18
C ASP A 54 -19.37 -18.16 3.07
N ASP A 55 -20.04 -18.05 1.93
CA ASP A 55 -19.70 -18.74 0.71
C ASP A 55 -18.32 -18.28 0.20
N ARG A 56 -17.56 -19.23 -0.35
CA ARG A 56 -16.28 -19.00 -1.03
C ARG A 56 -16.30 -17.74 -1.92
N GLY A 57 -17.40 -17.51 -2.64
CA GLY A 57 -17.56 -16.35 -3.50
C GLY A 57 -17.47 -15.01 -2.76
N LYS A 58 -17.98 -14.92 -1.51
CA LYS A 58 -17.88 -13.70 -0.69
C LYS A 58 -16.44 -13.44 -0.25
N ALA A 59 -15.72 -14.48 0.15
CA ALA A 59 -14.30 -14.38 0.53
C ALA A 59 -13.41 -13.99 -0.65
N GLU A 60 -13.66 -14.56 -1.82
CA GLU A 60 -12.96 -14.23 -3.06
C GLU A 60 -13.23 -12.78 -3.48
N PHE A 61 -14.51 -12.39 -3.58
CA PHE A 61 -14.90 -11.04 -3.92
C PHE A 61 -14.30 -10.00 -2.97
N TRP A 62 -14.33 -10.27 -1.66
CA TRP A 62 -13.75 -9.38 -0.66
C TRP A 62 -12.24 -9.21 -0.85
N LEU A 63 -11.51 -10.31 -1.08
CA LEU A 63 -10.06 -10.28 -1.27
C LEU A 63 -9.70 -9.51 -2.55
N GLU A 64 -10.38 -9.79 -3.67
CA GLU A 64 -10.12 -9.11 -4.95
C GLU A 64 -10.44 -7.62 -4.89
N ASN A 65 -11.56 -7.24 -4.28
CA ASN A 65 -11.92 -5.84 -4.09
C ASN A 65 -10.88 -5.12 -3.21
N THR A 66 -10.40 -5.77 -2.16
CA THR A 66 -9.35 -5.21 -1.29
C THR A 66 -8.03 -5.03 -2.03
N ILE A 67 -7.59 -6.03 -2.81
CA ILE A 67 -6.39 -5.92 -3.65
C ILE A 67 -6.52 -4.74 -4.61
N ARG A 68 -7.66 -4.61 -5.28
CA ARG A 68 -7.92 -3.52 -6.22
C ARG A 68 -7.83 -2.15 -5.54
N VAL A 69 -8.53 -1.96 -4.43
CA VAL A 69 -8.49 -0.69 -3.68
C VAL A 69 -7.07 -0.37 -3.22
N LEU A 70 -6.32 -1.34 -2.69
CA LEU A 70 -4.94 -1.11 -2.26
C LEU A 70 -4.00 -0.76 -3.43
N ASN A 71 -4.23 -1.34 -4.61
CA ASN A 71 -3.49 -1.03 -5.82
C ASN A 71 -3.79 0.39 -6.34
N ASP A 72 -5.07 0.78 -6.40
CA ASP A 72 -5.52 2.15 -6.72
C ASP A 72 -4.89 3.20 -5.79
N LEU A 73 -4.66 2.83 -4.52
CA LEU A 73 -4.00 3.66 -3.52
C LEU A 73 -2.47 3.64 -3.58
N SER A 74 -1.88 2.87 -4.50
CA SER A 74 -0.43 2.66 -4.60
C SER A 74 0.19 2.25 -3.26
N CYS A 75 -0.53 1.42 -2.50
CA CYS A 75 -0.12 1.03 -1.16
C CYS A 75 1.06 0.04 -1.25
N ILE A 76 2.11 0.29 -0.46
CA ILE A 76 3.25 -0.63 -0.39
C ILE A 76 2.86 -1.90 0.40
N PRO A 77 3.50 -3.06 0.14
CA PRO A 77 3.08 -4.34 0.73
C PRO A 77 2.98 -4.36 2.26
N GLU A 78 3.87 -3.68 2.97
CA GLU A 78 3.84 -3.60 4.44
C GLU A 78 2.62 -2.83 4.95
N GLU A 79 2.24 -1.74 4.28
CA GLU A 79 1.06 -0.96 4.62
C GLU A 79 -0.21 -1.72 4.20
N CYS A 80 -0.21 -2.41 3.06
CA CYS A 80 -1.31 -3.28 2.61
C CYS A 80 -1.65 -4.31 3.68
N LEU A 81 -0.63 -4.93 4.26
CA LEU A 81 -0.80 -5.92 5.30
C LEU A 81 -1.41 -5.33 6.57
N LYS A 82 -0.91 -4.17 7.05
CA LYS A 82 -1.49 -3.50 8.23
C LYS A 82 -2.96 -3.15 7.98
N CYS A 83 -3.26 -2.66 6.77
CA CYS A 83 -4.60 -2.31 6.34
C CYS A 83 -5.54 -3.52 6.35
N VAL A 84 -5.16 -4.62 5.72
CA VAL A 84 -6.02 -5.81 5.64
C VAL A 84 -6.28 -6.40 7.02
N VAL A 85 -5.26 -6.44 7.89
CA VAL A 85 -5.38 -7.00 9.23
C VAL A 85 -6.36 -6.20 10.08
N SER A 86 -6.41 -4.88 9.89
CA SER A 86 -7.39 -4.01 10.56
C SER A 86 -8.84 -4.24 10.11
N LEU A 87 -9.04 -4.80 8.91
CA LEU A 87 -10.35 -5.12 8.33
C LEU A 87 -10.86 -6.50 8.72
N LEU A 88 -9.99 -7.40 9.20
CA LEU A 88 -10.39 -8.72 9.68
C LEU A 88 -11.12 -8.60 11.01
N LYS A 89 -12.13 -9.44 11.19
CA LYS A 89 -12.93 -9.47 12.42
C LYS A 89 -13.19 -10.89 12.89
N ASP A 90 -13.61 -11.00 14.15
CA ASP A 90 -14.10 -12.22 14.78
C ASP A 90 -13.18 -13.43 14.53
N THR A 91 -13.73 -14.50 13.97
CA THR A 91 -13.04 -15.76 13.69
C THR A 91 -11.87 -15.59 12.73
N THR A 92 -11.97 -14.69 11.75
CA THR A 92 -10.91 -14.43 10.78
C THR A 92 -9.73 -13.69 11.42
N TYR A 93 -10.00 -12.72 12.30
CA TYR A 93 -8.94 -12.03 13.03
C TYR A 93 -8.18 -12.98 13.97
N HIS A 94 -8.91 -13.82 14.72
CA HIS A 94 -8.28 -14.81 15.60
C HIS A 94 -7.45 -15.86 14.81
N TRP A 95 -7.98 -16.33 13.68
CA TRP A 95 -7.25 -17.22 12.78
C TRP A 95 -5.95 -16.58 12.28
N TRP A 96 -6.01 -15.34 11.81
CA TRP A 96 -4.82 -14.62 11.35
C TRP A 96 -3.78 -14.46 12.47
N ASN A 97 -4.21 -14.09 13.68
CA ASN A 97 -3.32 -13.95 14.83
C ASN A 97 -2.63 -15.28 15.22
N THR A 98 -3.33 -16.40 15.03
CA THR A 98 -2.77 -17.73 15.28
C THR A 98 -1.68 -18.05 14.25
N ILE A 99 -1.96 -17.89 12.96
CA ILE A 99 -0.97 -18.15 11.90
C ILE A 99 0.24 -17.21 12.03
N SER A 100 0.00 -15.93 12.31
CA SER A 100 1.08 -14.97 12.46
C SER A 100 1.98 -15.26 13.66
N SER A 101 1.43 -15.84 14.74
CA SER A 101 2.21 -16.20 15.93
C SER A 101 3.15 -17.39 15.74
N VAL A 102 2.80 -18.32 14.84
CA VAL A 102 3.60 -19.53 14.57
C VAL A 102 4.54 -19.37 13.38
N THR A 103 4.50 -18.21 12.71
CA THR A 103 5.24 -17.93 11.48
C THR A 103 6.34 -16.92 11.77
N PRO A 104 7.57 -17.11 11.26
CA PRO A 104 8.64 -16.13 11.42
C PRO A 104 8.22 -14.74 10.91
N LYS A 105 8.51 -13.69 11.68
CA LYS A 105 8.10 -12.31 11.36
C LYS A 105 8.56 -11.86 9.97
N GLU A 106 9.74 -12.29 9.54
CA GLU A 106 10.33 -11.98 8.23
C GLU A 106 9.53 -12.58 7.06
N SER A 107 8.76 -13.64 7.30
CA SER A 107 7.92 -14.29 6.31
C SER A 107 6.47 -13.76 6.28
N ILE A 108 6.10 -12.91 7.22
CA ILE A 108 4.77 -12.27 7.28
C ILE A 108 4.72 -11.10 6.30
N THR A 109 4.33 -11.41 5.05
CA THR A 109 4.18 -10.45 3.96
C THR A 109 2.75 -10.36 3.46
N TRP A 110 2.46 -9.37 2.62
CA TRP A 110 1.18 -9.27 1.92
C TRP A 110 0.87 -10.50 1.04
N GLU A 111 1.89 -11.07 0.40
CA GLU A 111 1.75 -12.29 -0.41
C GLU A 111 1.47 -13.52 0.46
N PHE A 112 2.11 -13.62 1.62
CA PHE A 112 1.82 -14.64 2.62
C PHE A 112 0.36 -14.57 3.08
N PHE A 113 -0.13 -13.37 3.41
CA PHE A 113 -1.53 -13.16 3.77
C PHE A 113 -2.49 -13.66 2.66
N GLN A 114 -2.29 -13.21 1.42
CA GLN A 114 -3.16 -13.59 0.30
C GLN A 114 -3.18 -15.11 0.11
N THR A 115 -2.02 -15.75 0.21
CA THR A 115 -1.87 -17.20 0.07
C THR A 115 -2.63 -17.96 1.16
N GLU A 116 -2.41 -17.61 2.42
CA GLU A 116 -3.06 -18.28 3.55
C GLU A 116 -4.57 -17.99 3.60
N PHE A 117 -4.98 -16.77 3.27
CA PHE A 117 -6.40 -16.41 3.19
C PHE A 117 -7.11 -17.21 2.10
N ARG A 118 -6.50 -17.30 0.91
CA ARG A 118 -7.02 -18.14 -0.18
C ARG A 118 -7.13 -19.59 0.25
N LYS A 119 -6.08 -20.18 0.84
CA LYS A 119 -6.12 -21.56 1.34
C LYS A 119 -7.25 -21.78 2.36
N LYS A 120 -7.48 -20.82 3.25
CA LYS A 120 -8.44 -20.95 4.35
C LYS A 120 -9.90 -20.80 3.90
N TYR A 121 -10.19 -19.83 3.05
CA TYR A 121 -11.57 -19.40 2.75
C TYR A 121 -11.99 -19.58 1.29
N ILE A 122 -11.04 -19.63 0.36
CA ILE A 122 -11.33 -19.66 -1.09
C ILE A 122 -11.01 -21.03 -1.69
N SER A 123 -9.98 -21.69 -1.18
CA SER A 123 -9.60 -23.01 -1.65
C SER A 123 -10.69 -23.97 -1.23
N GLN A 124 -11.35 -24.52 -2.24
CA GLN A 124 -12.01 -25.80 -2.13
C GLN A 124 -11.00 -26.73 -1.45
N ARG A 125 -11.30 -27.19 -0.23
CA ARG A 125 -10.91 -28.56 0.06
C ARG A 125 -11.50 -29.34 -1.10
N PHE A 126 -10.65 -30.02 -1.86
CA PHE A 126 -11.08 -31.13 -2.69
C PHE A 126 -11.85 -32.07 -1.74
N LEU A 127 -13.16 -31.86 -1.68
CA LEU A 127 -14.11 -32.89 -1.34
C LEU A 127 -14.56 -33.37 -2.71
N ASP A 128 -13.94 -34.49 -3.06
CA ASP A 128 -14.37 -35.52 -4.01
C ASP A 128 -15.90 -35.67 -4.05
#